data_AF-A0A1V2VX08-F1
#
_entry.id   AF-A0A1V2VX08-F1
#
_cell.length_a   1.000
_cell.length_b   1.000
_cell.length_c   1.000
_cell.angle_alpha   90.00
_cell.angle_beta   90.00
_cell.angle_gamma   90.00
#
_symmetry.space_group_name_H-M   'P 1'
#
loop_
_entity.id
_entity.type
_entity.pdbx_description
1 polymer ?
#
loop_
_entity_poly.entity_id
_entity_poly.type
_entity_poly.pdbx_seq_one_letter_code
_entity_poly.pdbx_strand_id
1 'polypeptide(L)'
;MTTATTTTKPATRFLPWVDMLAEVGSPIIKQRDQAAALLAEADALERQAAELRRAAVAARAPLLDRVLKNWSLAELEQAANRAESITHPVPLHCIADAELRNAIRALEGAQGPLDVLRLFNQKVIRQHNLLSTASEDERRATLARALNWWNFAVVPMLERMGTE
;
A
#
# COMPACT_ATOMS: atom_id res chain seq x y z
N MET A 1 -22.47 18.94 -26.27
CA MET A 1 -21.49 18.70 -25.20
C MET A 1 -22.27 18.40 -23.92
N THR A 2 -22.24 17.15 -23.47
CA THR A 2 -23.00 16.71 -22.29
C THR A 2 -22.04 16.60 -21.12
N THR A 3 -22.15 17.53 -20.16
CA THR A 3 -21.36 17.48 -18.91
C THR A 3 -21.95 16.40 -18.02
N ALA A 4 -21.20 15.32 -17.82
CA ALA A 4 -21.54 14.29 -16.84
C ALA A 4 -21.38 14.88 -15.42
N THR A 5 -22.49 15.01 -14.70
CA THR A 5 -22.48 15.33 -13.28
C THR A 5 -21.98 14.09 -12.53
N THR A 6 -20.72 14.13 -12.09
CA THR A 6 -20.19 13.12 -11.19
C THR A 6 -20.87 13.28 -9.83
N THR A 7 -21.94 12.51 -9.60
CA THR A 7 -22.58 12.41 -8.29
C THR A 7 -21.57 11.85 -7.31
N THR A 8 -20.98 12.73 -6.50
CA THR A 8 -20.07 12.33 -5.44
C THR A 8 -20.93 11.69 -4.36
N LYS A 9 -20.74 10.39 -4.09
CA LYS A 9 -21.43 9.68 -3.01
C LYS A 9 -21.20 10.47 -1.72
N PRO A 10 -22.25 10.85 -0.96
CA PRO A 10 -22.07 11.58 0.29
C PRO A 10 -21.19 10.73 1.21
N ALA A 11 -20.19 11.37 1.83
CA ALA A 11 -19.34 10.71 2.80
C ALA A 11 -20.23 10.05 3.88
N THR A 12 -20.02 8.77 4.12
CA THR A 12 -20.79 8.03 5.12
C THR A 12 -20.58 8.70 6.49
N ARG A 13 -21.64 9.26 7.08
CA ARG A 13 -21.56 9.87 8.42
C ARG A 13 -21.24 8.78 9.45
N PHE A 14 -20.33 9.06 10.38
CA PHE A 14 -19.99 8.13 11.47
C PHE A 14 -21.22 7.90 12.36
N LEU A 15 -21.60 6.64 12.60
CA LEU A 15 -22.78 6.23 13.37
C LEU A 15 -24.06 7.02 13.01
N PRO A 16 -24.53 6.95 11.74
CA PRO A 16 -25.62 7.79 11.26
C PRO A 16 -26.97 7.46 11.91
N TRP A 17 -27.14 6.22 12.39
CA TRP A 17 -28.34 5.74 13.06
C TRP A 17 -28.58 6.37 14.43
N VAL A 18 -27.57 7.01 15.05
CA VAL A 18 -27.71 7.72 16.33
C VAL A 18 -28.70 8.89 16.19
N ASP A 19 -28.76 9.52 15.02
CA ASP A 19 -29.76 10.57 14.73
C ASP A 19 -31.20 10.03 14.64
N MET A 20 -31.37 8.71 14.53
CA MET A 20 -32.66 8.03 14.35
C MET A 20 -33.25 7.53 15.67
N LEU A 21 -32.52 7.65 16.79
CA LEU A 21 -33.00 7.24 18.10
C LEU A 21 -33.91 8.32 18.69
N ALA A 22 -35.06 7.89 19.23
CA ALA A 22 -35.90 8.76 20.04
C ALA A 22 -35.10 9.25 21.27
N GLU A 23 -35.22 10.54 21.60
CA GLU A 23 -34.63 11.16 22.79
C GLU A 23 -33.08 11.17 22.85
N VAL A 24 -32.38 10.99 21.72
CA VAL A 24 -30.95 11.30 21.67
C VAL A 24 -30.74 12.80 21.87
N GLY A 25 -30.35 13.16 23.09
CA GLY A 25 -30.03 14.54 23.45
C GLY A 25 -28.72 15.02 22.81
N SER A 26 -28.56 16.35 22.75
CA SER A 26 -27.37 17.03 22.23
C SER A 26 -26.02 16.50 22.76
N PRO A 27 -25.87 16.03 24.01
CA PRO A 27 -24.60 15.48 24.50
C PRO A 27 -24.09 14.28 23.69
N ILE A 28 -24.96 13.33 23.34
CA ILE A 28 -24.58 12.10 22.61
C ILE A 28 -24.23 12.45 21.16
N ILE A 29 -25.00 13.33 20.53
CA ILE A 29 -24.71 13.84 19.18
C ILE A 29 -23.34 14.51 19.15
N LYS A 30 -23.04 15.36 20.15
CA LYS A 30 -21.75 16.04 20.26
C LYS A 30 -20.59 15.05 20.43
N GLN A 31 -20.74 14.01 21.24
CA GLN A 31 -19.72 12.98 21.40
C GLN A 31 -19.46 12.21 20.10
N ARG A 32 -20.52 11.84 19.37
CA ARG A 32 -20.38 11.21 18.06
C ARG A 32 -19.66 12.12 17.08
N ASP A 33 -20.01 13.40 17.03
CA ASP A 33 -19.39 14.35 16.11
C ASP A 33 -17.91 14.60 16.47
N GLN A 34 -17.56 14.58 17.77
CA GLN A 34 -16.17 14.58 18.23
C GLN A 34 -15.41 13.33 17.76
N ALA A 35 -16.01 12.14 17.90
CA ALA A 35 -15.40 10.91 17.38
C ALA A 35 -15.25 10.92 15.85
N ALA A 36 -16.24 11.47 15.14
CA ALA A 36 -16.17 11.66 13.69
C ALA A 36 -15.03 12.62 13.29
N ALA A 37 -14.79 13.67 14.08
CA ALA A 37 -13.69 14.59 13.85
C ALA A 37 -12.32 13.91 13.98
N LEU A 38 -12.16 12.97 14.92
CA LEU A 38 -10.92 12.17 15.05
C LEU A 38 -10.65 11.34 13.79
N LEU A 39 -11.69 10.72 13.21
CA LEU A 39 -11.54 9.98 11.94
C LEU A 39 -11.16 10.91 10.78
N ALA A 40 -11.78 12.10 10.72
CA ALA A 40 -11.43 13.09 9.70
C ALA A 40 -9.99 13.62 9.83
N GLU A 41 -9.49 13.74 11.07
CA GLU A 41 -8.09 14.07 11.36
C GLU A 41 -7.15 12.93 10.92
N ALA A 42 -7.49 11.67 11.23
CA ALA A 42 -6.75 10.51 10.74
C ALA A 42 -6.65 10.50 9.21
N ASP A 43 -7.76 10.71 8.49
CA ASP A 43 -7.79 10.80 7.02
C ASP A 43 -6.92 11.96 6.48
N ALA A 44 -6.81 13.06 7.24
CA ALA A 44 -5.92 14.18 6.89
C ALA A 44 -4.45 13.80 7.06
N LEU A 45 -4.11 13.14 8.17
CA LEU A 45 -2.75 12.66 8.44
C LEU A 45 -2.32 11.58 7.44
N GLU A 46 -3.22 10.69 7.02
CA GLU A 46 -2.94 9.70 5.98
C GLU A 46 -2.60 10.36 4.63
N ARG A 47 -3.30 11.43 4.26
CA ARG A 47 -3.00 12.21 3.06
C ARG A 47 -1.64 12.90 3.13
N GLN A 48 -1.31 13.51 4.28
CA GLN A 48 0.00 14.11 4.50
C GLN A 48 1.12 13.06 4.46
N ALA A 49 0.91 11.90 5.08
CA ALA A 49 1.86 10.79 5.02
C ALA A 49 2.07 10.32 3.57
N ALA A 50 1.00 10.22 2.77
CA ALA A 50 1.11 9.89 1.34
C ALA A 50 1.87 10.96 0.53
N GLU A 51 1.72 12.24 0.85
CA GLU A 51 2.50 13.33 0.25
C GLU A 51 3.99 13.22 0.57
N LEU A 52 4.36 12.99 1.83
CA LEU A 52 5.74 12.81 2.25
C LEU A 52 6.38 11.60 1.55
N ARG A 53 5.66 10.48 1.44
CA ARG A 53 6.12 9.30 0.70
C ARG A 53 6.35 9.61 -0.78
N ARG A 54 5.44 10.34 -1.43
CA ARG A 54 5.63 10.77 -2.83
C ARG A 54 6.86 11.67 -3.00
N ALA A 55 7.08 12.60 -2.07
CA ALA A 55 8.27 13.45 -2.06
C ALA A 55 9.57 12.63 -1.90
N ALA A 56 9.58 11.65 -1.00
CA ALA A 56 10.71 10.75 -0.83
C ALA A 56 11.01 9.92 -2.10
N VAL A 57 9.98 9.39 -2.75
CA VAL A 57 10.13 8.66 -4.04
C VAL A 57 10.68 9.58 -5.13
N ALA A 58 10.20 10.83 -5.22
CA ALA A 58 10.69 11.79 -6.19
C ALA A 58 12.18 12.17 -5.95
N ALA A 59 12.62 12.19 -4.69
CA ALA A 59 14.01 12.45 -4.32
C ALA A 59 14.99 11.32 -4.70
N ARG A 60 14.49 10.15 -5.12
CA ARG A 60 15.31 9.00 -5.47
C ARG A 60 16.22 9.24 -6.68
N ALA A 61 15.67 9.74 -7.78
CA ALA A 61 16.43 9.96 -9.01
C ALA A 61 17.66 10.88 -8.82
N PRO A 62 17.54 12.08 -8.19
CA PRO A 62 18.71 12.91 -7.95
C PRO A 62 19.70 12.29 -6.95
N LEU A 63 19.22 11.48 -5.99
CA LEU A 63 20.11 10.74 -5.10
C LEU A 63 20.93 9.69 -5.87
N LEU A 64 20.28 8.91 -6.73
CA LEU A 64 20.96 7.90 -7.56
C LEU A 64 21.96 8.52 -8.53
N ASP A 65 21.65 9.67 -9.13
CA ASP A 65 22.60 10.39 -9.98
C ASP A 65 23.86 10.78 -9.21
N ARG A 66 23.72 11.28 -7.98
CA ARG A 66 24.87 11.59 -7.11
C ARG A 66 25.65 10.34 -6.72
N VAL A 67 24.97 9.23 -6.46
CA VAL A 67 25.64 7.95 -6.15
C VAL A 67 26.43 7.45 -7.36
N LEU A 68 25.83 7.40 -8.55
CA LEU A 68 26.49 6.94 -9.77
C LEU A 68 27.68 7.79 -10.20
N LYS A 69 27.73 9.07 -9.79
CA LYS A 69 28.86 9.98 -10.07
C LYS A 69 30.09 9.75 -9.18
N ASN A 70 29.90 9.18 -7.99
CA ASN A 70 30.95 9.12 -6.97
C ASN A 70 31.49 7.71 -6.71
N TRP A 71 30.83 6.66 -7.21
CA TRP A 71 31.22 5.27 -6.99
C TRP A 71 31.20 4.46 -8.29
N SER A 72 32.08 3.46 -8.38
CA SER A 72 32.14 2.54 -9.51
C SER A 72 30.96 1.56 -9.49
N LEU A 73 30.62 1.00 -10.66
CA LEU A 73 29.54 0.02 -10.78
C LEU A 73 29.79 -1.21 -9.88
N ALA A 74 31.04 -1.68 -9.78
CA ALA A 74 31.39 -2.82 -8.95
C ALA A 74 31.16 -2.56 -7.45
N GLU A 75 31.48 -1.36 -6.96
CA GLU A 75 31.21 -0.98 -5.56
C GLU A 75 29.71 -0.89 -5.28
N LEU A 76 28.93 -0.38 -6.24
CA LEU A 76 27.47 -0.29 -6.13
C LEU A 76 26.81 -1.66 -6.15
N GLU A 77 27.25 -2.57 -7.02
CA GLU A 77 26.78 -3.96 -7.04
C GLU A 77 27.10 -4.68 -5.73
N GLN A 78 28.33 -4.52 -5.21
CA GLN A 78 28.71 -5.10 -3.92
C GLN A 78 27.87 -4.54 -2.76
N ALA A 79 27.57 -3.24 -2.77
CA ALA A 79 26.71 -2.63 -1.77
C ALA A 79 25.26 -3.13 -1.88
N ALA A 80 24.71 -3.23 -3.09
CA ALA A 80 23.36 -3.73 -3.35
C ALA A 80 23.20 -5.19 -2.89
N ASN A 81 24.17 -6.06 -3.20
CA ASN A 81 24.15 -7.46 -2.78
C ASN A 81 24.19 -7.61 -1.25
N ARG A 82 24.98 -6.78 -0.55
CA ARG A 82 24.99 -6.75 0.91
C ARG A 82 23.66 -6.27 1.49
N ALA A 83 23.08 -5.21 0.92
CA ALA A 83 21.80 -4.70 1.36
C ALA A 83 20.68 -5.73 1.18
N GLU A 84 20.60 -6.41 0.03
CA GLU A 84 19.60 -7.47 -0.22
C GLU A 84 19.67 -8.57 0.84
N SER A 85 20.87 -9.01 1.22
CA SER A 85 21.06 -10.04 2.25
C SER A 85 20.58 -9.63 3.65
N ILE A 86 20.50 -8.32 3.92
CA ILE A 86 20.04 -7.77 5.20
C ILE A 86 18.52 -7.56 5.17
N THR A 87 17.98 -7.02 4.08
CA THR A 87 16.57 -6.63 3.99
C THR A 87 15.65 -7.77 3.58
N HIS A 88 16.19 -8.79 2.92
CA HIS A 88 15.42 -9.92 2.41
C HIS A 88 16.12 -11.23 2.78
N PRO A 89 15.66 -11.96 3.81
CA PRO A 89 16.23 -13.26 4.16
C PRO A 89 16.08 -14.30 3.03
N VAL A 90 15.15 -14.07 2.10
CA VAL A 90 15.03 -14.81 0.85
C VAL A 90 15.27 -13.84 -0.32
N PRO A 91 16.18 -14.12 -1.27
CA PRO A 91 16.43 -13.21 -2.38
C PRO A 91 15.23 -13.04 -3.33
N LEU A 92 15.01 -11.84 -3.86
CA LEU A 92 13.86 -11.57 -4.73
C LEU A 92 13.90 -12.33 -6.07
N HIS A 93 15.09 -12.81 -6.48
CA HIS A 93 15.24 -13.58 -7.70
C HIS A 93 14.56 -14.96 -7.65
N CYS A 94 14.17 -15.45 -6.46
CA CYS A 94 13.39 -16.68 -6.31
C CYS A 94 11.94 -16.53 -6.83
N ILE A 95 11.46 -15.30 -7.02
CA ILE A 95 10.13 -15.02 -7.54
C ILE A 95 10.16 -15.15 -9.07
N ALA A 96 9.70 -16.30 -9.59
CA ALA A 96 9.66 -16.56 -11.03
C ALA A 96 8.89 -15.48 -11.81
N ASP A 97 7.80 -14.96 -11.26
CA ASP A 97 6.98 -13.91 -11.87
C ASP A 97 7.72 -12.57 -11.90
N ALA A 98 8.18 -12.17 -13.09
CA ALA A 98 8.95 -10.94 -13.29
C ALA A 98 8.14 -9.67 -13.02
N GLU A 99 6.84 -9.65 -13.34
CA GLU A 99 5.98 -8.50 -13.06
C GLU A 99 5.81 -8.31 -11.55
N LEU A 100 5.56 -9.40 -10.82
CA LEU A 100 5.46 -9.38 -9.36
C LEU A 100 6.77 -8.92 -8.73
N ARG A 101 7.89 -9.44 -9.21
CA ARG A 101 9.23 -9.06 -8.74
C ARG A 101 9.50 -7.56 -8.94
N ASN A 102 9.12 -7.01 -10.09
CA ASN A 102 9.26 -5.58 -10.37
C ASN A 102 8.30 -4.73 -9.51
N ALA A 103 7.08 -5.20 -9.25
CA ALA A 103 6.15 -4.52 -8.36
C ALA A 103 6.68 -4.47 -6.92
N ILE A 104 7.24 -5.57 -6.42
CA ILE A 104 7.87 -5.63 -5.09
C ILE A 104 9.11 -4.73 -5.04
N ARG A 105 9.96 -4.79 -6.06
CA ARG A 105 11.11 -3.87 -6.17
C ARG A 105 10.70 -2.42 -6.20
N ALA A 106 9.59 -2.07 -6.85
CA ALA A 106 9.10 -0.70 -6.85
C ALA A 106 8.70 -0.22 -5.45
N LEU A 107 8.49 -1.14 -4.50
CA LEU A 107 8.13 -0.75 -3.15
C LEU A 107 9.31 -0.06 -2.42
N GLU A 108 10.51 -0.65 -2.40
CA GLU A 108 11.71 -0.06 -1.75
C GLU A 108 11.46 0.56 -0.36
N GLY A 109 10.50 0.04 0.40
CA GLY A 109 10.15 0.53 1.74
C GLY A 109 9.47 1.91 1.81
N ALA A 110 9.23 2.58 0.68
CA ALA A 110 8.73 3.96 0.67
C ALA A 110 7.20 4.07 0.76
N GLN A 111 6.45 3.01 0.42
CA GLN A 111 5.00 3.06 0.36
C GLN A 111 4.33 2.68 1.68
N GLY A 112 3.14 3.23 1.87
CA GLY A 112 2.32 2.96 3.04
C GLY A 112 1.45 1.71 2.87
N PRO A 113 0.71 1.34 3.93
CA PRO A 113 -0.16 0.16 3.92
C PRO A 113 -1.21 0.17 2.81
N LEU A 114 -1.83 1.32 2.58
CA LEU A 114 -2.84 1.47 1.53
C LEU A 114 -2.25 1.22 0.14
N ASP A 115 -1.00 1.60 -0.11
CA ASP A 115 -0.35 1.39 -1.40
C ASP A 115 -0.04 -0.10 -1.61
N VAL A 116 0.44 -0.79 -0.57
CA VAL A 116 0.67 -2.23 -0.59
C VAL A 116 -0.65 -2.98 -0.87
N LEU A 117 -1.76 -2.57 -0.26
CA LEU A 117 -3.07 -3.18 -0.51
C LEU A 117 -3.62 -2.86 -1.90
N ARG A 118 -3.47 -1.62 -2.39
CA ARG A 118 -3.89 -1.23 -3.74
C ARG A 118 -3.11 -2.02 -4.79
N LEU A 119 -1.79 -2.14 -4.63
CA LEU A 119 -0.94 -2.88 -5.55
C LEU A 119 -1.20 -4.37 -5.48
N PHE A 120 -1.54 -4.94 -4.32
CA PHE A 120 -2.00 -6.33 -4.23
C PHE A 120 -3.18 -6.59 -5.18
N ASN A 121 -4.22 -5.75 -5.11
CA ASN A 121 -5.39 -5.90 -5.97
C ASN A 121 -5.08 -5.73 -7.47
N GLN A 122 -4.08 -4.92 -7.82
CA GLN A 122 -3.72 -4.64 -9.22
C GLN A 122 -2.70 -5.64 -9.80
N LYS A 123 -1.77 -6.13 -8.98
CA LYS A 123 -0.56 -6.85 -9.43
C LYS A 123 -0.54 -8.32 -9.04
N VAL A 124 -1.24 -8.68 -7.97
CA VAL A 124 -1.33 -10.06 -7.47
C VAL A 124 -2.60 -10.73 -7.97
N ILE A 125 -3.74 -10.04 -7.81
CA ILE A 125 -5.05 -10.49 -8.29
C ILE A 125 -5.25 -10.00 -9.72
N ARG A 126 -4.84 -10.80 -10.70
CA ARG A 126 -4.91 -10.44 -12.14
C ARG A 126 -6.18 -10.93 -12.83
N GLN A 127 -7.03 -11.65 -12.12
CA GLN A 127 -8.18 -12.37 -12.68
C GLN A 127 -9.45 -11.98 -11.95
N HIS A 128 -10.55 -11.87 -12.69
CA HIS A 128 -11.87 -11.76 -12.10
C HIS A 128 -12.40 -13.17 -11.81
N ASN A 129 -13.08 -13.37 -10.68
CA ASN A 129 -13.79 -14.60 -10.33
C ASN A 129 -12.93 -15.87 -10.11
N LEU A 130 -11.84 -15.74 -9.33
CA LEU A 130 -10.94 -16.86 -8.95
C LEU A 130 -11.64 -18.09 -8.36
N LEU A 131 -12.81 -17.91 -7.74
CA LEU A 131 -13.55 -18.98 -7.07
C LEU A 131 -14.62 -19.63 -7.95
N SER A 132 -14.92 -19.08 -9.12
CA SER A 132 -16.04 -19.55 -9.94
C SER A 132 -15.62 -20.05 -11.32
N THR A 133 -14.72 -19.34 -12.01
CA THR A 133 -14.42 -19.61 -13.43
C THR A 133 -12.95 -19.88 -13.71
N ALA A 134 -12.06 -19.66 -12.72
CA ALA A 134 -10.64 -19.93 -12.89
C ALA A 134 -10.37 -21.45 -12.93
N SER A 135 -9.40 -21.86 -13.72
CA SER A 135 -8.82 -23.19 -13.69
C SER A 135 -8.02 -23.43 -12.39
N GLU A 136 -7.66 -24.69 -12.12
CA GLU A 136 -6.85 -25.01 -10.95
C GLU A 136 -5.44 -24.42 -11.05
N ASP A 137 -4.83 -24.44 -12.23
CA ASP A 137 -3.51 -23.85 -12.47
C ASP A 137 -3.51 -22.34 -12.26
N GLU A 138 -4.58 -21.66 -12.69
CA GLU A 138 -4.77 -20.21 -12.46
C GLU A 138 -4.93 -19.87 -10.98
N ARG A 139 -5.67 -20.69 -10.23
CA ARG A 139 -5.78 -20.56 -8.77
C ARG A 139 -4.42 -20.77 -8.10
N ARG A 140 -3.68 -21.81 -8.48
CA ARG A 140 -2.35 -22.14 -7.94
C ARG A 140 -1.35 -21.02 -8.22
N ALA A 141 -1.34 -20.50 -9.44
CA ALA A 141 -0.49 -19.36 -9.81
C ALA A 141 -0.85 -18.11 -9.01
N THR A 142 -2.13 -17.84 -8.77
CA THR A 142 -2.57 -16.71 -7.95
C THR A 142 -2.17 -16.86 -6.49
N LEU A 143 -2.33 -18.06 -5.92
CA LEU A 143 -1.89 -18.36 -4.56
C LEU A 143 -0.37 -18.17 -4.41
N ALA A 144 0.42 -18.65 -5.36
CA ALA A 144 1.87 -18.46 -5.36
C ALA A 144 2.25 -16.96 -5.38
N ARG A 145 1.57 -16.13 -6.19
CA ARG A 145 1.77 -14.68 -6.18
C ARG A 145 1.37 -14.05 -4.84
N ALA A 146 0.27 -14.48 -4.24
CA ALA A 146 -0.21 -13.95 -2.96
C ALA A 146 0.76 -14.26 -1.81
N LEU A 147 1.30 -15.48 -1.76
CA LEU A 147 2.31 -15.86 -0.77
C LEU A 147 3.61 -15.07 -0.94
N ASN A 148 4.08 -14.91 -2.18
CA ASN A 148 5.24 -14.05 -2.45
C ASN A 148 4.98 -12.60 -2.04
N TRP A 149 3.80 -12.04 -2.37
CA TRP A 149 3.46 -10.69 -1.94
C TRP A 149 3.43 -10.54 -0.43
N TRP A 150 2.85 -11.51 0.28
CA TRP A 150 2.84 -11.51 1.74
C TRP A 150 4.26 -11.44 2.31
N ASN A 151 5.13 -12.34 1.87
CA ASN A 151 6.49 -12.45 2.40
C ASN A 151 7.38 -11.25 2.06
N PHE A 152 7.23 -10.69 0.86
CA PHE A 152 8.17 -9.68 0.35
C PHE A 152 7.65 -8.24 0.41
N ALA A 153 6.34 -8.03 0.51
CA ALA A 153 5.75 -6.69 0.60
C ALA A 153 5.10 -6.45 1.97
N VAL A 154 4.28 -7.40 2.46
CA VAL A 154 3.47 -7.18 3.66
C VAL A 154 4.27 -7.35 4.94
N VAL A 155 5.01 -8.44 5.12
CA VAL A 155 5.82 -8.68 6.33
C VAL A 155 6.82 -7.54 6.57
N PRO A 156 7.64 -7.11 5.58
CA PRO A 156 8.56 -5.99 5.79
C PRO A 156 7.86 -4.65 6.06
N MET A 157 6.63 -4.47 5.58
CA MET A 157 5.84 -3.28 5.88
C MET A 157 5.36 -3.30 7.35
N LEU A 158 4.87 -4.44 7.83
CA LEU A 158 4.45 -4.60 9.23
C LEU A 158 5.62 -4.39 10.19
N GLU A 159 6.80 -4.94 9.88
CA GLU A 159 8.02 -4.73 10.67
C GLU A 159 8.37 -3.24 10.81
N ARG A 160 8.20 -2.44 9.75
CA ARG A 160 8.43 -0.99 9.78
C ARG A 160 7.40 -0.21 10.58
N MET A 161 6.15 -0.67 10.59
CA MET A 161 5.08 -0.01 11.35
C MET A 161 5.20 -0.25 12.84
N GLY A 162 5.96 -1.26 13.25
CA GLY A 162 5.95 -1.79 14.60
C GLY A 162 4.72 -2.66 14.83
N THR A 163 4.88 -3.68 15.66
CA THR A 163 3.74 -4.38 16.26
C THR A 163 3.28 -3.58 17.46
N GLU A 164 2.00 -3.20 17.50
CA GLU A 164 1.32 -2.77 18.74
C GLU A 164 1.43 -3.86 19.82
#